data_AF-A0A965VBG5-F1
#
_entry.id   AF-A0A965VBG5-F1
#
_cell.length_a   1.000
_cell.length_b   1.000
_cell.length_c   1.000
_cell.angle_alpha   90.00
_cell.angle_beta   90.00
_cell.angle_gamma   90.00
#
_symmetry.space_group_name_H-M   'P 1'
#
loop_
_entity.id
_entity.type
_entity.pdbx_description
1 polymer ?
#
loop_
_entity_poly.entity_id
_entity_poly.type
_entity_poly.pdbx_seq_one_letter_code
_entity_poly.pdbx_strand_id
1 'polypeptide(L)'
;MAEKIARLARLESQGQLRAEDREALRQAREALERLTPAWLTWADLEAREPPDEQLGPRILAAFEGGEPYLVSRRIGRGQVVWVSSGLFSPWNNLPRTNAMLIFDRLLRSLLAETLPNLTVETGDQYTLPLPASSRRDTVRVTRPDGATESLPIEALGGDTYGVTLRDMTQRGVYTLVGTRPDLGDKAQRETTAWKLPLAANGPARESQPELLDAASFAAGLGGRDDFRWVDAGAPISVDGARVSGQGSWWWLLLAALGCLVAENVVLARSNREAAAGGNA
;
A
#
# COMPACT_ATOMS: atom_id res chain seq x y z
N MET A 1 29.57 -21.88 16.70
CA MET A 1 29.08 -20.98 17.77
C MET A 1 27.61 -21.22 18.11
N ALA A 2 26.71 -21.36 17.12
CA ALA A 2 25.30 -21.70 17.34
C ALA A 2 25.10 -22.99 18.18
N GLU A 3 25.86 -24.06 17.94
CA GLU A 3 25.82 -25.28 18.76
C GLU A 3 26.27 -25.06 20.22
N LYS A 4 27.24 -24.16 20.44
CA LYS A 4 27.74 -23.83 21.78
C LYS A 4 26.68 -23.05 22.57
N ILE A 5 25.98 -22.12 21.91
CA ILE A 5 24.84 -21.38 22.46
C ILE A 5 23.66 -22.32 22.74
N ALA A 6 23.32 -23.22 21.82
CA ALA A 6 22.24 -24.20 22.00
C ALA A 6 22.52 -25.17 23.16
N ARG A 7 23.77 -25.61 23.33
CA ARG A 7 24.18 -26.45 24.45
C ARG A 7 24.08 -25.72 25.79
N LEU A 8 24.54 -24.47 25.85
CA LEU A 8 24.47 -23.65 27.07
C LEU A 8 23.03 -23.24 27.41
N ALA A 9 22.20 -22.92 26.42
CA ALA A 9 20.77 -22.66 26.60
C ALA A 9 20.01 -23.91 27.11
N ARG A 10 20.42 -25.11 26.66
CA ARG A 10 19.88 -26.38 27.18
C ARG A 10 20.27 -26.59 28.64
N LEU A 11 21.51 -26.29 29.02
CA LEU A 11 21.97 -26.36 30.42
C LEU A 11 21.29 -25.30 31.31
N GLU A 12 20.94 -24.14 30.76
CA GLU A 12 20.13 -23.10 31.41
C GLU A 12 18.71 -23.60 31.69
N SER A 13 18.06 -24.20 30.69
CA SER A 13 16.72 -24.78 30.84
C SER A 13 16.66 -25.93 31.87
N GLN A 14 17.79 -26.58 32.12
CA GLN A 14 17.93 -27.66 33.11
C GLN A 14 18.37 -27.16 34.49
N GLY A 15 18.55 -25.86 34.69
CA GLY A 15 18.92 -25.25 35.98
C GLY A 15 20.35 -25.57 36.45
N GLN A 16 21.21 -26.10 35.57
CA GLN A 16 22.58 -26.53 35.90
C GLN A 16 23.65 -25.50 35.52
N LEU A 17 23.25 -24.27 35.21
CA LEU A 17 24.14 -23.25 34.66
C LEU A 17 24.99 -22.57 35.75
N ARG A 18 26.32 -22.76 35.68
CA ARG A 18 27.28 -22.12 36.60
C ARG A 18 27.48 -20.63 36.24
N ALA A 19 28.06 -19.86 37.15
CA ALA A 19 28.31 -18.43 36.92
C ALA A 19 29.23 -18.18 35.72
N GLU A 20 30.26 -19.02 35.53
CA GLU A 20 31.18 -18.98 34.38
C GLU A 20 30.47 -19.30 33.06
N ASP A 21 29.50 -20.22 33.07
CA ASP A 21 28.71 -20.58 31.89
C ASP A 21 27.79 -19.43 31.44
N ARG A 22 27.33 -18.58 32.37
CA ARG A 22 26.55 -17.36 32.06
C ARG A 22 27.40 -16.29 31.38
N GLU A 23 28.64 -16.13 31.82
CA GLU A 23 29.61 -15.22 31.20
C GLU A 23 29.92 -15.69 29.77
N ALA A 24 30.17 -17.00 29.60
CA ALA A 24 30.44 -17.61 28.31
C ALA A 24 29.25 -17.54 27.34
N LEU A 25 28.01 -17.68 27.85
CA LEU A 25 26.80 -17.49 27.05
C LEU A 25 26.65 -16.03 26.58
N ARG A 26 26.90 -15.06 27.47
CA ARG A 26 26.86 -13.63 27.13
C ARG A 26 27.89 -13.28 26.05
N GLN A 27 29.15 -13.67 26.25
CA GLN A 27 30.20 -13.45 25.25
C GLN A 27 29.91 -14.14 23.91
N ALA A 28 29.32 -15.34 23.94
CA ALA A 28 28.92 -16.04 22.73
C ALA A 28 27.75 -15.35 22.01
N ARG A 29 26.78 -14.77 22.74
CA ARG A 29 25.70 -13.96 22.17
C ARG A 29 26.23 -12.67 21.56
N GLU A 30 27.09 -11.93 22.25
CA GLU A 30 27.71 -10.70 21.74
C GLU A 30 28.55 -10.97 20.48
N ALA A 31 29.31 -12.07 20.47
CA ALA A 31 30.06 -12.48 19.30
C ALA A 31 29.15 -12.87 18.13
N LEU A 32 28.02 -13.53 18.41
CA LEU A 32 27.02 -13.85 17.38
C LEU A 32 26.38 -12.57 16.83
N GLU A 33 25.99 -11.61 17.67
CA GLU A 33 25.43 -10.33 17.23
C GLU A 33 26.39 -9.54 16.32
N ARG A 34 27.70 -9.56 16.61
CA ARG A 34 28.71 -8.93 15.73
C ARG A 34 28.89 -9.64 14.38
N LEU A 35 28.69 -10.96 14.36
CA LEU A 35 28.83 -11.79 13.17
C LEU A 35 27.54 -11.90 12.36
N THR A 36 26.39 -11.68 13.01
CA THR A 36 25.08 -11.76 12.36
C THR A 36 24.90 -10.48 11.54
N PRO A 37 24.71 -10.59 10.22
CA PRO A 37 24.54 -9.41 9.39
C PRO A 37 23.30 -8.61 9.83
N ALA A 38 23.52 -7.40 10.36
CA ALA A 38 22.46 -6.46 10.76
C ALA A 38 21.60 -5.97 9.58
N TRP A 39 21.91 -6.38 8.35
CA TRP A 39 21.12 -6.06 7.17
C TRP A 39 19.98 -7.06 6.90
N LEU A 40 19.92 -8.19 7.61
CA LEU A 40 18.85 -9.19 7.48
C LEU A 40 17.87 -9.12 8.68
N THR A 41 17.42 -7.91 9.03
CA THR A 41 16.55 -7.66 10.21
C THR A 41 15.18 -8.34 10.15
N TRP A 42 14.80 -8.87 8.99
CA TRP A 42 13.54 -9.57 8.77
C TRP A 42 13.63 -11.09 8.92
N ALA A 43 14.82 -11.66 9.18
CA ALA A 43 15.00 -13.11 9.32
C ALA A 43 14.26 -13.69 10.54
N ASP A 44 14.17 -12.89 11.61
CA ASP A 44 13.55 -13.23 12.89
C ASP A 44 12.06 -12.87 12.97
N LEU A 45 11.51 -12.18 11.97
CA LEU A 45 10.07 -12.08 11.84
C LEU A 45 9.59 -13.50 11.48
N GLU A 46 8.93 -14.18 12.42
CA GLU A 46 8.24 -15.44 12.21
C GLU A 46 7.09 -15.22 11.21
N ALA A 47 7.46 -15.05 9.95
CA ALA A 47 6.56 -14.90 8.83
C ALA A 47 6.08 -16.31 8.47
N ARG A 48 4.79 -16.52 8.76
CA ARG A 48 3.86 -17.49 8.17
C ARG A 48 4.54 -18.54 7.30
N GLU A 49 4.65 -19.76 7.81
CA GLU A 49 4.68 -20.93 6.92
C GLU A 49 3.36 -20.90 6.13
N PRO A 50 3.39 -20.76 4.80
CA PRO A 50 2.18 -20.95 4.02
C PRO A 50 1.71 -22.38 4.26
N PRO A 51 0.39 -22.62 4.34
CA PRO A 51 -0.14 -23.96 4.55
C PRO A 51 0.50 -24.91 3.55
N ASP A 52 1.05 -26.01 4.07
CA ASP A 52 1.75 -27.08 3.33
C ASP A 52 0.82 -27.84 2.35
N GLU A 53 -0.45 -27.44 2.29
CA GLU A 53 -1.45 -27.95 1.38
C GLU A 53 -1.15 -27.54 -0.07
N GLN A 54 -0.51 -28.47 -0.78
CA GLN A 54 -0.77 -28.73 -2.20
C GLN A 54 -0.21 -27.75 -3.23
N LEU A 55 1.07 -27.37 -3.13
CA LEU A 55 1.80 -26.85 -4.29
C LEU A 55 2.78 -27.92 -4.78
N GLY A 56 2.24 -28.87 -5.54
CA GLY A 56 3.06 -29.74 -6.39
C GLY A 56 3.95 -28.91 -7.32
N PRO A 57 5.01 -29.51 -7.89
CA PRO A 57 5.88 -28.80 -8.82
C PRO A 57 5.05 -28.20 -9.96
N ARG A 58 5.20 -26.89 -10.18
CA ARG A 58 4.55 -26.16 -11.27
C ARG A 58 5.53 -25.99 -12.42
N ILE A 59 5.15 -26.51 -13.59
CA ILE A 59 5.91 -26.27 -14.83
C ILE A 59 5.58 -24.86 -15.31
N LEU A 60 6.59 -24.00 -15.37
CA LEU A 60 6.48 -22.62 -15.84
C LEU A 60 6.81 -22.49 -17.33
N ALA A 61 7.68 -23.37 -17.83
CA ALA A 61 8.02 -23.47 -19.23
C ALA A 61 8.44 -24.91 -19.56
N ALA A 62 8.21 -25.32 -20.81
CA ALA A 62 8.60 -26.61 -21.36
C ALA A 62 9.30 -26.40 -22.71
N PHE A 63 10.12 -27.35 -23.12
CA PHE A 63 10.62 -27.43 -24.49
C PHE A 63 9.49 -27.80 -25.45
N GLU A 64 9.72 -27.61 -26.75
CA GLU A 64 8.76 -28.03 -27.78
C GLU A 64 8.43 -29.53 -27.72
N GLY A 65 9.35 -30.36 -27.23
CA GLY A 65 9.15 -31.80 -27.00
C GLY A 65 8.27 -32.14 -25.78
N GLY A 66 7.87 -31.15 -24.99
CA GLY A 66 7.04 -31.32 -23.80
C GLY A 66 7.83 -31.58 -22.51
N GLU A 67 9.15 -31.72 -22.57
CA GLU A 67 9.99 -31.83 -21.38
C GLU A 67 10.01 -30.50 -20.59
N PRO A 68 9.90 -30.53 -19.26
CA PRO A 68 9.94 -29.32 -18.45
C PRO A 68 11.29 -28.61 -18.56
N TYR A 69 11.25 -27.32 -18.93
CA TYR A 69 12.42 -26.45 -18.97
C TYR A 69 12.61 -25.68 -17.66
N LEU A 70 11.51 -25.14 -17.13
CA LEU A 70 11.49 -24.33 -15.92
C LEU A 70 10.42 -24.84 -14.97
N VAL A 71 10.80 -25.25 -13.77
CA VAL A 71 9.90 -25.81 -12.77
C VAL A 71 10.06 -25.05 -11.46
N SER A 72 8.96 -24.57 -10.89
CA SER A 72 8.96 -23.96 -9.56
C SER A 72 8.27 -24.86 -8.55
N ARG A 73 8.78 -24.85 -7.32
CA ARG A 73 8.17 -25.55 -6.19
C ARG A 73 8.44 -24.78 -4.92
N ARG A 74 7.45 -24.70 -4.05
CA ARG A 74 7.65 -24.21 -2.68
C ARG A 74 8.03 -25.38 -1.79
N ILE A 75 9.14 -25.25 -1.07
CA ILE A 75 9.64 -26.25 -0.12
C ILE A 75 9.86 -25.53 1.21
N GLY A 76 8.99 -25.81 2.19
CA GLY A 76 8.94 -25.07 3.45
C GLY A 76 8.85 -23.56 3.22
N ARG A 77 9.82 -22.81 3.78
CA ARG A 77 9.91 -21.34 3.69
C ARG A 77 10.47 -20.83 2.35
N GLY A 78 11.08 -21.70 1.53
CA GLY A 78 11.79 -21.31 0.32
C GLY A 78 11.03 -21.61 -0.96
N GLN A 79 11.24 -20.78 -1.97
CA GLN A 79 10.88 -21.11 -3.35
C GLN A 79 12.12 -21.67 -4.06
N VAL A 80 11.98 -22.87 -4.62
CA VAL A 80 13.00 -23.50 -5.44
C VAL A 80 12.54 -23.40 -6.89
N VAL A 81 13.42 -22.90 -7.74
CA VAL A 81 13.22 -22.92 -9.18
C VAL A 81 14.34 -23.73 -9.81
N TRP A 82 13.93 -24.73 -10.58
CA TRP A 82 14.83 -25.59 -11.34
C TRP A 82 14.77 -25.22 -12.82
N VAL A 83 15.93 -25.05 -13.43
CA VAL A 83 16.09 -24.79 -14.86
C VAL A 83 16.90 -25.95 -15.45
N SER A 84 16.34 -26.65 -16.42
CA SER A 84 16.95 -27.84 -17.01
C SER A 84 17.95 -27.51 -18.13
N SER A 85 18.71 -26.42 -18.00
CA SER A 85 19.70 -25.97 -18.98
C SER A 85 20.89 -25.32 -18.28
N GLY A 86 22.05 -25.32 -18.94
CA GLY A 86 23.21 -24.55 -18.49
C GLY A 86 23.02 -23.05 -18.67
N LEU A 87 23.82 -22.24 -17.98
CA LEU A 87 23.85 -20.79 -18.20
C LEU A 87 24.85 -20.36 -19.28
N PHE A 88 25.72 -21.27 -19.72
CA PHE A 88 26.83 -20.97 -20.61
C PHE A 88 26.64 -21.56 -22.00
N SER A 89 27.36 -20.96 -22.96
CA SER A 89 27.22 -21.21 -24.39
C SER A 89 27.51 -22.62 -24.92
N PRO A 90 28.22 -23.57 -24.25
CA PRO A 90 28.51 -24.85 -24.92
C PRO A 90 27.26 -25.69 -25.23
N TRP A 91 26.11 -25.40 -24.60
CA TRP A 91 24.88 -26.19 -24.76
C TRP A 91 23.62 -25.36 -25.05
N ASN A 92 23.74 -24.03 -25.22
CA ASN A 92 22.61 -23.16 -25.57
C ASN A 92 23.06 -21.79 -26.13
N ASN A 93 22.10 -21.05 -26.68
CA ASN A 93 22.29 -19.68 -27.18
C ASN A 93 21.79 -18.59 -26.19
N LEU A 94 21.49 -18.94 -24.93
CA LEU A 94 20.95 -18.01 -23.93
C LEU A 94 21.85 -16.78 -23.72
N PRO A 95 23.19 -16.90 -23.59
CA PRO A 95 24.08 -15.75 -23.40
C PRO A 95 24.15 -14.81 -24.61
N ARG A 96 23.76 -15.29 -25.81
CA ARG A 96 23.78 -14.51 -27.05
C ARG A 96 22.46 -13.76 -27.29
N THR A 97 21.47 -13.94 -26.43
CA THR A 97 20.13 -13.36 -26.57
C THR A 97 19.72 -12.66 -25.27
N ASN A 98 18.64 -11.88 -25.34
CA ASN A 98 18.05 -11.24 -24.16
C ASN A 98 17.41 -12.26 -23.19
N ALA A 99 17.37 -13.55 -23.53
CA ALA A 99 16.86 -14.60 -22.65
C ALA A 99 17.67 -14.72 -21.35
N MET A 100 18.94 -14.31 -21.35
CA MET A 100 19.76 -14.28 -20.13
C MET A 100 19.17 -13.36 -19.04
N LEU A 101 18.45 -12.29 -19.43
CA LEU A 101 17.82 -11.37 -18.49
C LEU A 101 16.68 -11.99 -17.68
N ILE A 102 16.13 -13.13 -18.15
CA ILE A 102 15.11 -13.87 -17.41
C ILE A 102 15.70 -14.36 -16.08
N PHE A 103 16.97 -14.76 -16.04
CA PHE A 103 17.61 -15.23 -14.81
C PHE A 103 17.83 -14.11 -13.80
N ASP A 104 18.16 -12.88 -14.25
CA ASP A 104 18.22 -11.71 -13.36
C ASP A 104 16.84 -11.41 -12.75
N ARG A 105 15.78 -11.41 -13.57
CA ARG A 105 14.41 -11.20 -13.08
C ARG A 105 13.96 -12.30 -12.12
N LEU A 106 14.32 -13.55 -12.41
CA LEU A 106 14.01 -14.70 -11.57
C LEU A 106 14.75 -14.62 -10.22
N LEU A 107 16.04 -14.28 -10.23
CA LEU A 107 16.79 -14.07 -8.99
C LEU A 107 16.20 -12.91 -8.18
N ARG A 108 15.85 -11.79 -8.83
CA ARG A 108 15.20 -10.66 -8.16
C ARG A 108 13.84 -11.03 -7.59
N SER A 109 13.03 -11.81 -8.31
CA SER A 109 11.74 -12.25 -7.80
C SER A 109 11.90 -13.18 -6.61
N LEU A 110 12.81 -14.15 -6.69
CA LEU A 110 13.13 -15.03 -5.56
C LEU A 110 13.59 -14.24 -4.33
N LEU A 111 14.46 -13.24 -4.52
CA LEU A 111 14.89 -12.37 -3.43
C LEU A 111 13.74 -11.51 -2.89
N ALA A 112 12.91 -10.94 -3.76
CA ALA A 112 11.76 -10.13 -3.35
C ALA A 112 10.75 -10.96 -2.55
N GLU A 113 10.52 -12.22 -2.91
CA GLU A 113 9.65 -13.13 -2.16
C GLU A 113 10.20 -13.51 -0.77
N THR A 114 11.51 -13.35 -0.54
CA THR A 114 12.06 -13.51 0.82
C THR A 114 11.81 -12.30 1.73
N LEU A 115 11.39 -11.16 1.17
CA LEU A 115 11.05 -9.99 1.96
C LEU A 115 9.63 -10.14 2.52
N PRO A 116 9.41 -9.78 3.80
CA PRO A 116 8.08 -9.78 4.37
C PRO A 116 7.20 -8.78 3.59
N ASN A 117 5.98 -9.20 3.24
CA ASN A 117 5.02 -8.26 2.70
C ASN A 117 4.48 -7.37 3.83
N LEU A 118 5.02 -6.15 3.89
CA LEU A 118 4.62 -5.13 4.86
C LEU A 118 3.63 -4.12 4.26
N THR A 119 3.15 -4.37 3.05
CA THR A 119 2.10 -3.58 2.42
C THR A 119 0.76 -4.23 2.69
N VAL A 120 -0.14 -3.45 3.29
CA VAL A 120 -1.51 -3.84 3.61
C VAL A 120 -2.48 -2.92 2.88
N GLU A 121 -3.68 -3.42 2.59
CA GLU A 121 -4.74 -2.58 2.05
C GLU A 121 -5.36 -1.73 3.16
N THR A 122 -5.78 -0.50 2.83
CA THR A 122 -6.61 0.30 3.73
C THR A 122 -7.94 -0.40 3.97
N GLY A 123 -8.34 -0.51 5.24
CA GLY A 123 -9.57 -1.18 5.62
C GLY A 123 -9.92 -0.97 7.09
N ASP A 124 -11.02 -1.56 7.52
CA ASP A 124 -11.55 -1.37 8.87
C ASP A 124 -10.67 -2.02 9.93
N GLN A 125 -10.02 -3.14 9.58
CA GLN A 125 -9.14 -3.85 10.49
C GLN A 125 -8.04 -4.63 9.76
N TYR A 126 -6.88 -4.68 10.38
CA TYR A 126 -5.78 -5.56 9.99
C TYR A 126 -5.21 -6.22 11.25
N THR A 127 -5.10 -7.55 11.23
CA THR A 127 -4.56 -8.30 12.35
C THR A 127 -3.14 -8.74 12.04
N LEU A 128 -2.18 -8.25 12.82
CA LEU A 128 -0.80 -8.68 12.78
C LEU A 128 -0.60 -9.82 13.80
N PRO A 129 -0.37 -11.07 13.37
CA PRO A 129 0.02 -12.13 14.28
C PRO A 129 1.42 -11.84 14.84
N LEU A 130 1.61 -12.15 16.11
CA LEU A 130 2.86 -12.00 16.84
C LEU A 130 3.39 -13.38 17.29
N PRO A 131 4.71 -13.56 17.33
CA PRO A 131 5.31 -14.77 17.87
C PRO A 131 4.94 -14.93 19.35
N ALA A 132 4.85 -16.17 19.85
CA ALA A 132 4.50 -16.45 21.24
C ALA A 132 5.46 -15.79 22.26
N SER A 133 6.71 -15.54 21.85
CA SER A 133 7.73 -14.83 22.63
C SER A 133 7.36 -13.37 22.92
N SER A 134 6.53 -12.76 22.08
CA SER A 134 6.08 -11.36 22.21
C SER A 134 4.77 -11.20 22.98
N ARG A 135 4.21 -12.27 23.55
CA ARG A 135 2.96 -12.24 24.32
C ARG A 135 2.96 -11.23 25.49
N ARG A 136 4.12 -10.93 26.06
CA ARG A 136 4.28 -10.02 27.22
C ARG A 136 4.76 -8.62 26.82
N ASP A 137 4.92 -8.37 25.53
CA ASP A 137 5.37 -7.07 25.04
C ASP A 137 4.18 -6.08 25.06
N THR A 138 4.45 -4.80 25.26
CA THR A 138 3.49 -3.72 25.06
C THR A 138 3.64 -3.19 23.65
N VAL A 139 2.58 -3.22 22.85
CA VAL A 139 2.64 -2.76 21.46
C VAL A 139 2.04 -1.37 21.33
N ARG A 140 2.79 -0.45 20.73
CA ARG A 140 2.32 0.89 20.36
C ARG A 140 2.33 1.03 18.85
N VAL A 141 1.29 1.63 18.29
CA VAL A 141 1.21 1.99 16.88
C VAL A 141 1.26 3.51 16.75
N THR A 142 2.12 4.00 15.87
CA THR A 142 2.09 5.39 15.39
C THR A 142 1.46 5.40 14.00
N ARG A 143 0.35 6.13 13.88
CA ARG A 143 -0.43 6.31 12.64
C ARG A 143 0.27 7.31 11.70
N PRO A 144 -0.13 7.39 10.42
CA PRO A 144 0.45 8.34 9.45
C PRO A 144 0.32 9.81 9.85
N ASP A 145 -0.73 10.16 10.61
CA ASP A 145 -0.95 11.50 11.18
C ASP A 145 -0.08 11.81 12.42
N GLY A 146 0.73 10.85 12.88
CA GLY A 146 1.57 10.96 14.06
C GLY A 146 0.87 10.61 15.38
N ALA A 147 -0.44 10.33 15.37
CA ALA A 147 -1.14 9.86 16.55
C ALA A 147 -0.58 8.51 17.00
N THR A 148 -0.36 8.35 18.30
CA THR A 148 0.17 7.10 18.87
C THR A 148 -0.85 6.46 19.79
N GLU A 149 -1.08 5.17 19.61
CA GLU A 149 -2.08 4.38 20.33
C GLU A 149 -1.43 3.10 20.88
N SER A 150 -1.83 2.66 22.08
CA SER A 150 -1.41 1.38 22.64
C SER A 150 -2.39 0.29 22.21
N LEU A 151 -1.88 -0.79 21.62
CA LEU A 151 -2.69 -1.90 21.14
C LEU A 151 -2.58 -3.09 22.11
N PRO A 152 -3.72 -3.65 22.56
CA PRO A 152 -3.69 -4.88 23.33
C PRO A 152 -3.26 -6.06 22.45
N ILE A 153 -2.48 -6.97 23.03
CA ILE A 153 -2.21 -8.27 22.41
C ILE A 153 -3.40 -9.19 22.71
N GLU A 154 -4.07 -9.64 21.65
CA GLU A 154 -5.23 -10.52 21.69
C GLU A 154 -4.83 -11.95 21.29
N ALA A 155 -5.55 -12.94 21.81
CA ALA A 155 -5.42 -14.31 21.36
C ALA A 155 -6.25 -14.50 20.07
N LEU A 156 -5.60 -14.92 18.98
CA LEU A 156 -6.24 -15.12 17.67
C LEU A 156 -6.79 -16.54 17.50
N GLY A 157 -6.51 -17.43 18.44
CA GLY A 157 -6.91 -18.84 18.45
C GLY A 157 -5.72 -19.78 18.63
N GLY A 158 -5.92 -20.88 19.37
CA GLY A 158 -4.83 -21.81 19.71
C GLY A 158 -3.71 -21.12 20.50
N ASP A 159 -2.46 -21.33 20.07
CA ASP A 159 -1.25 -20.69 20.63
C ASP A 159 -0.81 -19.43 19.86
N THR A 160 -1.67 -18.89 18.99
CA THR A 160 -1.38 -17.69 18.20
C THR A 160 -1.91 -16.42 18.88
N TYR A 161 -1.03 -15.45 19.03
CA TYR A 161 -1.34 -14.11 19.55
C TYR A 161 -1.18 -13.09 18.43
N GLY A 162 -1.77 -11.91 18.59
CA GLY A 162 -1.57 -10.83 17.64
C GLY A 162 -2.14 -9.51 18.11
N VAL A 163 -1.92 -8.49 17.31
CA VAL A 163 -2.48 -7.15 17.52
C VAL A 163 -3.41 -6.81 16.37
N THR A 164 -4.59 -6.31 16.70
CA THR A 164 -5.58 -5.89 15.71
C THR A 164 -5.52 -4.38 15.59
N LEU A 165 -5.04 -3.90 14.45
CA LEU A 165 -5.10 -2.50 14.08
C LEU A 165 -6.50 -2.22 13.55
N ARG A 166 -7.20 -1.27 14.17
CA ARG A 166 -8.54 -0.83 13.75
C ARG A 166 -8.45 0.52 13.08
N ASP A 167 -9.40 0.77 12.18
CA ASP A 167 -9.52 2.03 11.45
C ASP A 167 -8.24 2.38 10.68
N MET A 168 -7.86 1.52 9.74
CA MET A 168 -6.74 1.74 8.82
C MET A 168 -7.21 2.45 7.55
N THR A 169 -8.01 3.50 7.72
CA THR A 169 -8.60 4.28 6.63
C THR A 169 -7.62 5.29 6.01
N GLN A 170 -6.63 5.74 6.78
CA GLN A 170 -5.59 6.65 6.30
C GLN A 170 -4.51 5.90 5.51
N ARG A 171 -4.18 6.40 4.32
CA ARG A 171 -3.04 5.90 3.54
C ARG A 171 -1.74 6.42 4.13
N GLY A 172 -0.71 5.58 4.17
CA GLY A 172 0.61 5.97 4.65
C GLY A 172 1.32 4.89 5.44
N VAL A 173 2.36 5.29 6.17
CA VAL A 173 3.19 4.35 6.96
C VAL A 173 2.74 4.35 8.41
N TYR A 174 2.32 3.19 8.88
CA TYR A 174 2.05 2.88 10.27
C TYR A 174 3.31 2.28 10.89
N THR A 175 3.73 2.75 12.05
CA THR A 175 4.92 2.22 12.74
C THR A 175 4.51 1.53 14.02
N LEU A 176 4.74 0.21 14.10
CA LEU A 176 4.51 -0.56 15.31
C LEU A 176 5.81 -0.73 16.08
N VAL A 177 5.74 -0.53 17.39
CA VAL A 177 6.86 -0.68 18.32
C VAL A 177 6.41 -1.59 19.45
N GLY A 178 7.07 -2.74 19.60
CA GLY A 178 6.92 -3.61 20.75
C GLY A 178 7.98 -3.28 21.79
N THR A 179 7.57 -2.96 23.03
CA THR A 179 8.47 -2.78 24.16
C THR A 179 8.35 -3.94 25.14
N ARG A 180 9.50 -4.36 25.70
CA ARG A 180 9.56 -5.42 26.71
C ARG A 180 10.00 -4.82 28.04
N PRO A 181 9.34 -5.19 29.16
CA PRO A 181 9.83 -4.79 30.48
C PRO A 181 11.17 -5.47 30.77
N ASP A 182 12.18 -4.67 31.11
CA ASP A 182 13.46 -5.21 31.58
C ASP A 182 13.30 -5.78 33.00
N LEU A 183 13.41 -7.10 33.12
CA LEU A 183 13.29 -7.84 34.38
C LEU A 183 14.51 -7.63 35.31
N GLY A 184 15.58 -7.00 34.83
CA GLY A 184 16.81 -6.76 35.59
C GLY A 184 16.88 -5.40 36.28
N ASP A 185 16.05 -4.42 35.89
CA ASP A 185 16.16 -3.04 36.36
C ASP A 185 15.02 -2.70 37.33
N LYS A 186 15.36 -2.29 38.57
CA LYS A 186 14.35 -1.88 39.59
C LYS A 186 13.52 -0.66 39.15
N ALA A 187 13.94 0.01 38.08
CA ALA A 187 13.33 1.20 37.51
C ALA A 187 12.34 0.94 36.36
N GLN A 188 11.92 -0.31 36.09
CA GLN A 188 10.95 -0.65 35.02
C GLN A 188 11.28 0.03 33.68
N ARG A 189 12.54 -0.03 33.23
CA ARG A 189 12.88 0.48 31.91
C ARG A 189 12.30 -0.44 30.84
N GLU A 190 11.50 0.15 29.97
CA GLU A 190 11.03 -0.52 28.75
C GLU A 190 12.15 -0.50 27.71
N THR A 191 12.55 -1.68 27.22
CA THR A 191 13.48 -1.80 26.10
C THR A 191 12.70 -2.10 24.84
N THR A 192 13.01 -1.40 23.74
CA THR A 192 12.42 -1.69 22.43
C THR A 192 12.83 -3.09 21.98
N ALA A 193 11.87 -4.01 21.90
CA ALA A 193 12.10 -5.38 21.45
C ALA A 193 12.13 -5.47 19.93
N TRP A 194 11.23 -4.76 19.25
CA TRP A 194 11.13 -4.75 17.79
C TRP A 194 10.42 -3.50 17.28
N LYS A 195 10.65 -3.19 16.00
CA LYS A 195 9.99 -2.09 15.28
C LYS A 195 9.60 -2.57 13.89
N LEU A 196 8.33 -2.39 13.51
CA LEU A 196 7.77 -2.85 12.25
C LEU A 196 7.05 -1.71 11.51
N PRO A 197 7.53 -1.25 10.35
CA PRO A 197 6.78 -0.36 9.49
C PRO A 197 5.77 -1.16 8.65
N LEU A 198 4.51 -0.74 8.62
CA LEU A 198 3.46 -1.23 7.73
C LEU A 198 3.02 -0.10 6.80
N ALA A 199 2.99 -0.36 5.50
CA ALA A 199 2.50 0.59 4.50
C ALA A 199 1.04 0.27 4.17
N ALA A 200 0.11 1.14 4.53
CA ALA A 200 -1.29 1.04 4.15
C ALA A 200 -1.53 1.78 2.83
N ASN A 201 -1.84 1.02 1.79
CA ASN A 201 -2.13 1.53 0.45
C ASN A 201 -3.60 1.33 0.10
N GLY A 202 -4.12 2.16 -0.80
CA GLY A 202 -5.48 1.98 -1.32
C GLY A 202 -5.65 0.68 -2.09
N PRO A 203 -6.89 0.21 -2.27
CA PRO A 203 -7.18 -0.96 -3.06
C PRO A 203 -6.57 -0.85 -4.46
N ALA A 204 -5.83 -1.86 -4.90
CA ALA A 204 -5.13 -1.83 -6.20
C ALA A 204 -6.09 -1.59 -7.38
N ARG A 205 -7.37 -1.96 -7.25
CA ARG A 205 -8.43 -1.71 -8.23
C ARG A 205 -8.64 -0.22 -8.56
N GLU A 206 -8.39 0.69 -7.62
CA GLU A 206 -8.48 2.13 -7.91
C GLU A 206 -7.34 2.64 -8.80
N SER A 207 -6.26 1.87 -8.90
CA SER A 207 -5.08 2.17 -9.72
C SER A 207 -5.04 1.36 -11.02
N GLN A 208 -6.08 0.59 -11.32
CA GLN A 208 -6.28 -0.07 -12.61
C GLN A 208 -7.43 0.65 -13.33
N PRO A 209 -7.14 1.72 -14.09
CA PRO A 209 -8.17 2.31 -14.93
C PRO A 209 -8.57 1.29 -15.99
N GLU A 210 -9.73 0.65 -15.83
CA GLU A 210 -10.37 -0.06 -16.92
C GLU A 210 -10.82 0.95 -17.96
N LEU A 211 -10.67 0.59 -19.24
CA LEU A 211 -11.19 1.41 -20.33
C LEU A 211 -12.71 1.40 -20.24
N LEU A 212 -13.29 2.53 -19.86
CA LEU A 212 -14.74 2.74 -19.96
C LEU A 212 -15.08 2.87 -21.44
N ASP A 213 -16.05 2.11 -21.93
CA ASP A 213 -16.59 2.25 -23.29
C ASP A 213 -17.91 3.04 -23.30
N ALA A 214 -18.32 3.48 -24.49
CA ALA A 214 -19.52 4.30 -24.66
C ALA A 214 -20.79 3.58 -24.16
N ALA A 215 -20.85 2.25 -24.30
CA ALA A 215 -21.99 1.44 -23.87
C ALA A 215 -22.08 1.37 -22.34
N SER A 216 -20.96 1.16 -21.66
CA SER A 216 -20.87 1.12 -20.20
C SER A 216 -21.10 2.50 -19.59
N PHE A 217 -20.62 3.56 -20.25
CA PHE A 217 -20.94 4.93 -19.86
C PHE A 217 -22.44 5.22 -19.97
N ALA A 218 -23.07 4.84 -21.08
CA ALA A 218 -24.52 5.05 -21.27
C ALA A 218 -25.34 4.28 -20.21
N ALA A 219 -24.92 3.06 -19.87
CA ALA A 219 -25.59 2.24 -18.85
C ALA A 219 -25.47 2.81 -17.42
N GLY A 220 -24.32 3.38 -17.05
CA GLY A 220 -24.07 3.89 -15.69
C GLY A 220 -24.42 5.37 -15.47
N LEU A 221 -24.24 6.21 -16.50
CA LEU A 221 -24.29 7.67 -16.40
C LEU A 221 -25.17 8.33 -17.47
N GLY A 222 -25.65 7.58 -18.48
CA GLY A 222 -26.37 8.11 -19.65
C GLY A 222 -27.75 8.73 -19.36
N GLY A 223 -28.22 8.68 -18.12
CA GLY A 223 -29.46 9.32 -17.69
C GLY A 223 -29.28 10.63 -16.92
N ARG A 224 -28.04 11.11 -16.71
CA ARG A 224 -27.76 12.38 -16.05
C ARG A 224 -27.37 13.42 -17.10
N ASP A 225 -28.13 14.51 -17.17
CA ASP A 225 -27.88 15.63 -18.11
C ASP A 225 -26.52 16.32 -17.88
N ASP A 226 -25.89 16.07 -16.73
CA ASP A 226 -24.60 16.64 -16.33
C ASP A 226 -23.40 15.98 -17.04
N PHE A 227 -23.59 14.79 -17.63
CA PHE A 227 -22.49 13.99 -18.19
C PHE A 227 -22.74 13.67 -19.67
N ARG A 228 -21.75 13.96 -20.53
CA ARG A 228 -21.81 13.69 -21.97
C ARG A 228 -20.59 12.88 -22.42
N TRP A 229 -20.83 11.77 -23.11
CA TRP A 229 -19.78 11.01 -23.79
C TRP A 229 -19.28 11.78 -25.02
N VAL A 230 -17.97 11.86 -25.19
CA VAL A 230 -17.32 12.52 -26.34
C VAL A 230 -16.33 11.54 -26.95
N ASP A 231 -16.62 11.08 -28.17
CA ASP A 231 -15.76 10.15 -28.89
C ASP A 231 -14.46 10.80 -29.40
N ALA A 232 -13.47 9.97 -29.71
CA ALA A 232 -12.19 10.41 -30.26
C ALA A 232 -12.40 11.19 -31.57
N GLY A 233 -11.96 12.45 -31.58
CA GLY A 233 -12.10 13.35 -32.74
C GLY A 233 -13.36 14.22 -32.75
N ALA A 234 -14.28 14.02 -31.81
CA ALA A 234 -15.41 14.92 -31.64
C ALA A 234 -14.96 16.23 -30.95
N PRO A 235 -15.49 17.40 -31.36
CA PRO A 235 -15.17 18.65 -30.70
C PRO A 235 -15.70 18.65 -29.26
N ILE A 236 -14.79 18.83 -28.31
CA ILE A 236 -15.13 19.09 -26.91
C ILE A 236 -15.65 20.53 -26.83
N SER A 237 -16.96 20.71 -27.06
CA SER A 237 -17.65 21.96 -26.71
C SER A 237 -17.97 21.94 -25.23
N VAL A 238 -17.48 22.97 -24.52
CA VAL A 238 -17.70 23.23 -23.09
C VAL A 238 -18.95 24.11 -22.89
N ASP A 239 -19.73 24.35 -23.95
CA ASP A 239 -20.99 25.12 -23.89
C ASP A 239 -22.12 24.39 -23.12
N GLY A 240 -21.79 23.25 -22.50
CA GLY A 240 -22.68 22.40 -21.71
C GLY A 240 -22.98 22.90 -20.30
N ALA A 241 -22.31 23.92 -19.79
CA ALA A 241 -22.86 24.69 -18.68
C ALA A 241 -23.84 25.70 -19.27
N ARG A 242 -25.05 25.25 -19.60
CA ARG A 242 -26.17 26.15 -19.91
C ARG A 242 -26.47 26.97 -18.64
N VAL A 243 -25.69 28.03 -18.42
CA VAL A 243 -26.06 29.12 -17.54
C VAL A 243 -27.36 29.66 -18.13
N SER A 244 -28.47 29.43 -17.44
CA SER A 244 -29.84 29.75 -17.83
C SER A 244 -30.13 31.27 -17.90
N GLY A 245 -29.15 32.07 -18.29
CA GLY A 245 -29.20 33.54 -18.33
C GLY A 245 -29.09 34.15 -19.73
N GLN A 246 -28.78 33.37 -20.78
CA GLN A 246 -28.59 33.94 -22.13
C GLN A 246 -29.90 34.40 -22.81
N GLY A 247 -31.07 33.93 -22.37
CA GLY A 247 -32.37 34.35 -22.94
C GLY A 247 -32.88 35.70 -22.43
N SER A 248 -32.33 36.22 -21.34
CA SER A 248 -32.92 37.35 -20.60
C SER A 248 -32.37 38.72 -21.02
N TRP A 249 -31.21 38.77 -21.67
CA TRP A 249 -30.60 40.05 -22.09
C TRP A 249 -31.52 40.79 -23.05
N TRP A 250 -32.14 40.11 -24.02
CA TRP A 250 -32.99 40.77 -25.01
C TRP A 250 -34.09 41.62 -24.36
N TRP A 251 -34.69 41.13 -23.27
CA TRP A 251 -35.68 41.86 -22.49
C TRP A 251 -35.10 43.07 -21.76
N LEU A 252 -33.88 42.98 -21.23
CA LEU A 252 -33.18 44.13 -20.62
C LEU A 252 -32.85 45.21 -21.65
N LEU A 253 -32.46 44.81 -22.86
CA LEU A 253 -32.16 45.73 -23.96
C LEU A 253 -33.43 46.45 -24.43
N LEU A 254 -34.55 45.72 -24.52
CA LEU A 254 -35.86 46.28 -24.85
C LEU A 254 -36.36 47.24 -23.74
N ALA A 255 -36.15 46.91 -22.47
CA ALA A 255 -36.47 47.79 -21.36
C ALA A 255 -35.64 49.08 -21.37
N ALA A 256 -34.33 48.97 -21.61
CA ALA A 256 -33.44 50.13 -21.73
C ALA A 256 -33.85 51.05 -22.90
N LEU A 257 -34.23 50.47 -24.04
CA LEU A 257 -34.75 51.22 -25.18
C LEU A 257 -36.06 51.93 -24.82
N GLY A 258 -36.96 51.28 -24.08
CA GLY A 258 -38.19 51.89 -23.58
C GLY A 258 -37.94 53.10 -22.68
N CYS A 259 -36.96 53.02 -21.77
CA CYS A 259 -36.55 54.14 -20.93
C CYS A 259 -36.02 55.32 -21.76
N LEU A 260 -35.18 55.06 -22.78
CA LEU A 260 -34.65 56.10 -23.67
C LEU A 260 -35.73 56.81 -24.47
N VAL A 261 -36.75 56.08 -24.93
CA VAL A 261 -37.90 56.67 -25.64
C VAL A 261 -38.73 57.52 -24.67
N ALA A 262 -39.00 57.01 -23.46
CA ALA A 262 -39.73 57.75 -22.44
C ALA A 262 -39.01 59.05 -22.07
N GLU A 263 -37.68 59.01 -21.90
CA GLU A 263 -36.86 60.18 -21.62
C GLU A 263 -36.93 61.21 -22.76
N ASN A 264 -36.82 60.76 -24.01
CA ASN A 264 -36.96 61.65 -25.18
C ASN A 264 -38.36 62.31 -25.24
N VAL A 265 -39.42 61.57 -24.89
CA VAL A 265 -40.79 62.13 -24.85
C VAL A 265 -40.93 63.18 -23.75
N VAL A 266 -40.34 62.94 -22.57
CA VAL A 266 -40.32 63.92 -21.47
C VAL A 266 -39.57 65.18 -21.88
N LEU A 267 -38.36 65.04 -22.45
CA LEU A 267 -37.56 66.17 -22.92
C LEU A 267 -38.27 66.96 -24.03
N ALA A 268 -38.91 66.27 -24.98
CA ALA A 268 -39.66 66.92 -26.06
C ALA A 268 -40.89 67.70 -25.56
N ARG A 269 -41.56 67.23 -24.49
CA ARG A 269 -42.66 67.96 -23.85
C ARG A 269 -42.15 69.17 -23.06
N SER A 270 -41.10 68.99 -22.26
CA SER A 270 -40.47 70.08 -21.50
C SER A 270 -39.98 71.22 -22.41
N ASN A 271 -39.39 70.90 -23.56
CA ASN A 271 -38.96 71.94 -24.52
C ASN A 271 -40.14 72.67 -25.17
N ARG A 272 -41.30 72.02 -25.36
CA ARG A 272 -42.51 72.68 -25.88
C ARG A 272 -43.13 73.61 -24.83
N GLU A 273 -43.13 73.22 -23.56
CA GLU A 273 -43.60 74.08 -22.46
C GLU A 273 -42.67 75.28 -22.24
N ALA A 274 -41.35 75.09 -22.31
CA ALA A 274 -40.38 76.18 -22.26
C ALA A 274 -40.50 77.15 -23.45
N ALA A 275 -40.78 76.65 -24.67
CA ALA A 275 -41.04 77.48 -25.84
C ALA A 275 -42.38 78.24 -25.76
N ALA A 276 -43.39 77.69 -25.07
CA ALA A 276 -44.67 78.36 -24.85
C ALA A 276 -44.64 79.40 -23.71
N GLY A 277 -43.76 79.21 -22.71
CA GLY A 277 -43.58 80.15 -21.60
C GLY A 277 -42.61 81.31 -21.86
N GLY A 278 -41.84 81.28 -22.94
CA GLY A 278 -40.85 82.32 -23.29
C GLY A 278 -41.39 83.51 -24.09
N ASN A 279 -42.72 83.60 -24.30
CA ASN A 279 -43.37 84.67 -25.05
C ASN A 279 -44.49 85.34 -24.21
N ALA A 280 -44.17 85.69 -22.96
CA ALA A 280 -44.97 86.55 -22.09
C ALA A 280 -44.12 87.73 -21.61
#